data_AF-A0A1B4PSP1-F1
#
_entry.id   AF-A0A1B4PSP1-F1
#
_cell.length_a   1.000
_cell.length_b   1.000
_cell.length_c   1.000
_cell.angle_alpha   90.00
_cell.angle_beta   90.00
_cell.angle_gamma   90.00
#
_symmetry.space_group_name_H-M   'P 1'
#
loop_
_entity.id
_entity.type
_entity.pdbx_description
1 polymer ?
#
loop_
_entity_poly.entity_id
_entity_poly.type
_entity_poly.pdbx_seq_one_letter_code
_entity_poly.pdbx_strand_id
1 'polypeptide(L)'
;MSEFLEALLSSPRKRVPLDELRRHYFSLYPDVQNSPDRGVLLLRALKELEADGAISLPATRSWEQAGSPALPLWVTLKSSPRSKASVNYADVIWAPELGFWPELRPSQLPSLRPINDFLLRRRGAFSPVPIKERSLEIFGDEKRLDNMCVGDFLFGGRLPISVIGCFRVPQPLPYRKVDAPGKSVLVVENHNTYWSFAEWNEATRRYTAVIYGGGENFRLTGRALRQAIQETGASSAEYFGDLDPKGLSIPVDFNRSVEPGYPTVSAALPLYRWLLANGVRREKPECATYVAGLAAAWLGAELAAKLEAVWSAGMWLPQEALGTEQLRADAIGVRAAPGGLDG
;
A
#
# COMPACT_ATOMS: atom_id res chain seq x y z
N MET A 1 36.91 -9.87 21.34
CA MET A 1 35.84 -8.86 21.19
C MET A 1 34.58 -9.63 20.83
N SER A 2 33.46 -9.44 21.54
CA SER A 2 32.26 -10.26 21.30
C SER A 2 31.60 -9.91 19.96
N GLU A 3 31.09 -10.90 19.23
CA GLU A 3 30.41 -10.69 17.92
C GLU A 3 29.24 -9.72 18.02
N PHE A 4 28.56 -9.72 19.18
CA PHE A 4 27.50 -8.77 19.48
C PHE A 4 28.01 -7.32 19.56
N LEU A 5 29.17 -7.08 20.17
CA LEU A 5 29.77 -5.74 20.20
C LEU A 5 30.16 -5.27 18.79
N GLU A 6 30.70 -6.16 17.96
CA GLU A 6 31.04 -5.82 16.57
C GLU A 6 29.80 -5.43 15.76
N ALA A 7 28.69 -6.16 15.91
CA ALA A 7 27.41 -5.81 15.31
C ALA A 7 26.91 -4.44 15.79
N LEU A 8 27.02 -4.14 17.09
CA LEU A 8 26.63 -2.83 17.63
C LEU A 8 27.52 -1.69 17.13
N LEU A 9 28.84 -1.90 17.01
CA LEU A 9 29.79 -0.90 16.48
C LEU A 9 29.60 -0.63 14.98
N SER A 10 28.94 -1.54 14.25
CA SER A 10 28.52 -1.30 12.86
C SER A 10 27.36 -0.29 12.75
N SER A 11 26.64 -0.05 13.86
CA SER A 11 25.57 0.94 13.90
C SER A 11 26.13 2.34 13.66
N PRO A 12 25.53 3.15 12.77
CA PRO A 12 25.99 4.52 12.53
C PRO A 12 25.67 5.47 13.70
N ARG A 13 24.95 4.99 14.73
CA ARG A 13 24.47 5.81 15.85
C ARG A 13 25.27 5.53 17.10
N LYS A 14 25.72 6.60 17.76
CA LYS A 14 26.31 6.51 19.12
C LYS A 14 25.31 5.97 20.15
N ARG A 15 24.01 6.23 19.95
CA ARG A 15 22.91 5.72 20.78
C ARG A 15 22.09 4.72 19.97
N VAL A 16 22.09 3.46 20.38
CA VAL A 16 21.42 2.35 19.69
C VAL A 16 20.09 2.05 20.39
N PRO A 17 18.94 2.16 19.70
CA PRO A 17 17.62 1.91 20.28
C PRO A 17 17.34 0.41 20.48
N LEU A 18 16.44 0.07 21.41
CA LEU A 18 16.12 -1.31 21.80
C LEU A 18 15.71 -2.21 20.63
N ASP A 19 14.94 -1.71 19.66
CA ASP A 19 14.55 -2.50 18.48
C ASP A 19 15.74 -2.87 17.59
N GLU A 20 16.79 -2.04 17.58
CA GLU A 20 18.04 -2.33 16.88
C GLU A 20 18.91 -3.31 17.69
N LEU A 21 18.93 -3.18 19.02
CA LEU A 21 19.59 -4.16 19.91
C LEU A 21 19.00 -5.56 19.74
N ARG A 22 17.67 -5.66 19.73
CA ARG A 22 16.93 -6.92 19.52
C ARG A 22 17.28 -7.52 18.15
N ARG A 23 17.26 -6.72 17.08
CA ARG A 23 17.60 -7.19 15.73
C ARG A 23 19.03 -7.73 15.66
N HIS A 24 20.02 -6.96 16.13
CA HIS A 24 21.43 -7.38 16.08
C HIS A 24 21.68 -8.64 16.92
N TYR A 25 21.11 -8.70 18.13
CA TYR A 25 21.33 -9.85 19.02
C TYR A 25 20.64 -11.13 18.50
N PHE A 26 19.36 -11.06 18.12
CA PHE A 26 18.64 -12.26 17.67
C PHE A 26 19.03 -12.72 16.27
N SER A 27 19.61 -11.84 15.44
CA SER A 27 20.25 -12.23 14.18
C SER A 27 21.51 -13.08 14.40
N LEU A 28 22.26 -12.84 15.48
CA LEU A 28 23.46 -13.59 15.82
C LEU A 28 23.13 -14.88 16.60
N TYR A 29 22.04 -14.87 17.37
CA TYR A 29 21.59 -16.00 18.17
C TYR A 29 20.13 -16.38 17.85
N PRO A 30 19.84 -16.97 16.68
CA PRO A 30 18.47 -17.32 16.27
C PRO A 30 17.77 -18.26 17.25
N ASP A 31 18.50 -19.20 17.86
CA ASP A 31 17.99 -20.16 18.84
C ASP A 31 17.42 -19.48 20.10
N VAL A 32 17.87 -18.26 20.40
CA VAL A 32 17.40 -17.46 21.54
C VAL A 32 16.09 -16.74 21.24
N GLN A 33 15.77 -16.47 19.97
CA GLN A 33 14.60 -15.66 19.59
C GLN A 33 13.27 -16.26 20.06
N ASN A 34 13.17 -17.58 20.06
CA ASN A 34 11.99 -18.37 20.46
C ASN A 34 12.04 -18.84 21.92
N SER A 35 13.10 -18.51 22.66
CA SER A 35 13.24 -18.88 24.06
C SER A 35 12.42 -17.95 24.97
N PRO A 36 11.76 -18.48 26.03
CA PRO A 36 11.13 -17.65 27.06
C PRO A 36 12.15 -16.74 27.77
N ASP A 37 13.44 -17.11 27.78
CA ASP A 37 14.51 -16.37 28.47
C ASP A 37 15.20 -15.31 27.58
N ARG A 38 14.69 -15.06 26.37
CA ARG A 38 15.32 -14.15 25.40
C ARG A 38 15.62 -12.75 25.96
N GLY A 39 14.75 -12.23 26.84
CA GLY A 39 14.94 -10.95 27.50
C GLY A 39 16.04 -11.00 28.56
N VAL A 40 16.14 -12.10 29.30
CA VAL A 40 17.19 -12.34 30.30
C VAL A 40 18.57 -12.41 29.63
N LEU A 41 18.66 -13.15 28.52
CA LEU A 41 19.89 -13.35 27.77
C LEU A 41 20.40 -12.05 27.13
N LEU A 42 19.49 -11.28 26.50
CA LEU A 42 19.84 -9.97 25.97
C LEU A 42 20.29 -9.00 27.06
N LEU A 43 19.58 -8.94 28.20
CA LEU A 43 19.97 -8.07 29.30
C LEU A 43 21.33 -8.45 29.88
N ARG A 44 21.61 -9.75 30.01
CA ARG A 44 22.90 -10.26 30.47
C ARG A 44 24.02 -9.83 29.53
N ALA A 45 23.85 -10.02 28.22
CA ALA A 45 24.83 -9.59 27.23
C ALA A 45 25.10 -8.07 27.29
N LEU A 46 24.05 -7.25 27.47
CA LEU A 46 24.21 -5.80 27.63
C LEU A 46 24.96 -5.43 28.91
N LYS A 47 24.73 -6.13 30.03
CA LYS A 47 25.46 -5.91 31.28
C LYS A 47 26.92 -6.33 31.19
N GLU A 48 27.22 -7.43 30.50
CA GLU A 48 28.60 -7.87 30.22
C GLU A 48 29.34 -6.79 29.41
N LEU A 49 28.70 -6.24 28.36
CA LEU A 49 29.28 -5.14 27.57
C LEU A 49 29.45 -3.83 28.35
N GLU A 50 28.59 -3.55 29.33
CA GLU A 50 28.76 -2.39 30.21
C GLU A 50 29.91 -2.58 31.19
N ALA A 51 30.05 -3.78 31.77
CA ALA A 51 31.15 -4.14 32.66
C ALA A 51 32.51 -4.05 31.94
N ASP A 52 32.54 -4.45 30.66
CA ASP A 52 33.71 -4.32 29.79
C ASP A 52 33.99 -2.86 29.33
N GLY A 53 33.14 -1.91 29.75
CA GLY A 53 33.28 -0.49 29.40
C GLY A 53 33.00 -0.17 27.93
N ALA A 54 32.46 -1.11 27.16
CA ALA A 54 32.17 -0.93 25.73
C ALA A 54 30.92 -0.06 25.50
N ILE A 55 29.96 -0.13 26.42
CA ILE A 55 28.70 0.64 26.38
C ILE A 55 28.40 1.33 27.72
N SER A 56 27.36 2.16 27.71
CA SER A 56 26.70 2.72 28.90
C SER A 56 25.21 2.42 28.83
N LEU A 57 24.66 1.84 29.89
CA LEU A 57 23.22 1.71 30.07
C LEU A 57 22.61 3.08 30.43
N PRO A 58 21.33 3.30 30.09
CA PRO A 58 20.65 4.55 30.36
C PRO A 58 20.13 4.60 31.79
N ALA A 59 19.77 5.80 32.27
CA ALA A 59 19.10 5.97 33.55
C ALA A 59 17.79 5.16 33.62
N THR A 60 17.40 4.72 34.82
CA THR A 60 16.25 3.82 35.07
C THR A 60 14.94 4.27 34.43
N ARG A 61 14.71 5.58 34.30
CA ARG A 61 13.53 6.15 33.61
C ARG A 61 13.42 5.81 32.12
N SER A 62 14.51 5.36 31.50
CA SER A 62 14.61 5.02 30.07
C SER A 62 14.66 3.52 29.85
N TRP A 63 13.93 2.78 30.68
CA TRP A 63 13.74 1.33 30.59
C TRP A 63 12.28 1.04 30.26
N GLU A 64 11.99 -0.14 29.69
CA GLU A 64 10.62 -0.57 29.43
C GLU A 64 9.77 -0.56 30.71
N GLN A 65 8.55 -0.05 30.64
CA GLN A 65 7.61 -0.06 31.77
C GLN A 65 6.96 -1.43 31.99
N ALA A 66 6.93 -2.27 30.95
CA ALA A 66 6.39 -3.63 30.99
C ALA A 66 7.38 -4.59 30.32
N GLY A 67 7.72 -5.68 31.02
CA GLY A 67 8.67 -6.69 30.56
C GLY A 67 9.29 -7.44 31.74
N SER A 68 9.52 -8.75 31.60
CA SER A 68 10.21 -9.57 32.60
C SER A 68 11.37 -10.32 31.93
N PRO A 69 12.62 -9.81 32.03
CA PRO A 69 13.03 -8.56 32.68
C PRO A 69 12.78 -7.32 31.80
N ALA A 70 12.70 -6.14 32.43
CA ALA A 70 12.67 -4.87 31.70
C ALA A 70 14.02 -4.61 31.01
N LEU A 71 13.97 -4.17 29.74
CA LEU A 71 15.16 -3.85 28.96
C LEU A 71 15.34 -2.32 28.84
N PRO A 72 16.59 -1.84 28.63
CA PRO A 72 16.84 -0.43 28.37
C PRO A 72 16.29 -0.04 26.99
N LEU A 73 15.63 1.11 26.89
CA LEU A 73 15.08 1.62 25.62
C LEU A 73 16.17 1.97 24.59
N TRP A 74 17.40 2.20 25.06
CA TRP A 74 18.59 2.43 24.25
C TRP A 74 19.86 2.22 25.07
N VAL A 75 21.01 2.03 24.41
CA VAL A 75 22.35 2.06 25.03
C VAL A 75 23.25 3.05 24.32
N THR A 76 24.30 3.53 24.98
CA THR A 76 25.30 4.43 24.37
C THR A 76 26.62 3.71 24.18
N LEU A 77 27.17 3.74 22.96
CA LEU A 77 28.48 3.17 22.65
C LEU A 77 29.61 4.10 23.16
N LYS A 78 30.55 3.56 23.93
CA LYS A 78 31.70 4.32 24.49
C LYS A 78 32.90 4.36 23.54
N SER A 79 33.06 3.35 22.69
CA SER A 79 33.89 3.46 21.49
C SER A 79 33.15 4.33 20.48
N SER A 80 33.81 5.37 19.95
CA SER A 80 33.33 6.04 18.75
C SER A 80 33.03 4.97 17.69
N PRO A 81 31.93 5.08 16.92
CA PRO A 81 31.79 4.24 15.74
C PRO A 81 33.07 4.47 14.93
N ARG A 82 33.78 3.37 14.64
CA ARG A 82 34.97 3.38 13.79
C ARG A 82 34.63 4.34 12.67
N SER A 83 35.29 5.49 12.60
CA SER A 83 34.98 6.48 11.58
C SER A 83 35.00 5.69 10.30
N LYS A 84 33.86 5.61 9.60
CA LYS A 84 33.84 4.95 8.30
C LYS A 84 34.99 5.63 7.57
N ALA A 85 36.05 4.87 7.26
CA ALA A 85 37.04 5.32 6.32
C ALA A 85 36.21 5.91 5.19
N SER A 86 36.33 7.22 4.95
CA SER A 86 35.43 7.93 4.04
C SER A 86 35.56 7.21 2.72
N VAL A 87 34.53 6.45 2.35
CA VAL A 87 34.59 5.64 1.14
C VAL A 87 34.75 6.63 0.00
N ASN A 88 35.88 6.58 -0.68
CA ASN A 88 36.07 7.37 -1.88
C ASN A 88 35.22 6.74 -2.98
N TYR A 89 34.06 7.33 -3.23
CA TYR A 89 33.13 6.81 -4.24
C TYR A 89 33.65 6.96 -5.67
N ALA A 90 34.71 7.75 -5.89
CA ALA A 90 35.41 7.84 -7.18
C ALA A 90 36.16 6.55 -7.53
N ASP A 91 36.57 5.76 -6.55
CA ASP A 91 37.31 4.49 -6.77
C ASP A 91 36.36 3.31 -6.97
N VAL A 92 35.04 3.53 -6.86
CA VAL A 92 34.03 2.49 -7.06
C VAL A 92 33.77 2.32 -8.56
N ILE A 93 33.80 1.07 -9.03
CA ILE A 93 33.34 0.72 -10.37
C ILE A 93 31.82 0.79 -10.36
N TRP A 94 31.24 1.73 -11.10
CA TRP A 94 29.80 1.93 -11.17
C TRP A 94 29.18 1.20 -12.37
N ALA A 95 28.02 0.57 -12.13
CA ALA A 95 27.15 0.08 -13.18
C ALA A 95 26.73 1.26 -14.08
N PRO A 96 26.67 1.11 -15.42
CA PRO A 96 26.35 2.21 -16.32
C PRO A 96 25.00 2.88 -16.03
N GLU A 97 24.03 2.12 -15.53
CA GLU A 97 22.73 2.61 -15.10
C GLU A 97 22.81 3.62 -13.93
N LEU A 98 23.92 3.62 -13.18
CA LEU A 98 24.21 4.53 -12.08
C LEU A 98 25.28 5.58 -12.46
N GLY A 99 25.54 5.80 -13.74
CA GLY A 99 26.57 6.75 -14.21
C GLY A 99 26.38 8.20 -13.74
N PHE A 100 25.17 8.57 -13.35
CA PHE A 100 24.82 9.88 -12.78
C PHE A 100 25.15 10.02 -11.28
N TRP A 101 25.78 9.01 -10.64
CA TRP A 101 26.15 9.08 -9.23
C TRP A 101 26.91 10.36 -8.81
N PRO A 102 27.75 11.02 -9.65
CA PRO A 102 28.44 12.25 -9.25
C PRO A 102 27.49 13.42 -8.96
N GLU A 103 26.27 13.39 -9.51
CA GLU A 103 25.25 14.43 -9.33
C GLU A 103 24.44 14.26 -8.03
N LEU A 104 24.68 13.19 -7.28
CA LEU A 104 23.91 12.86 -6.08
C LEU A 104 24.53 13.50 -4.84
N ARG A 105 23.68 13.85 -3.87
CA ARG A 105 24.15 14.37 -2.59
C ARG A 105 24.99 13.29 -1.88
N PRO A 106 26.07 13.66 -1.16
CA PRO A 106 26.89 12.69 -0.44
C PRO A 106 26.10 11.78 0.51
N SER A 107 24.98 12.25 1.07
CA SER A 107 24.08 11.47 1.91
C SER A 107 23.33 10.34 1.18
N GLN A 108 23.22 10.42 -0.16
CA GLN A 108 22.53 9.43 -0.99
C GLN A 108 23.47 8.30 -1.43
N LEU A 109 24.77 8.58 -1.60
CA LEU A 109 25.80 7.64 -2.07
C LEU A 109 25.85 6.30 -1.31
N PRO A 110 25.72 6.25 0.03
CA PRO A 110 25.69 4.97 0.75
C PRO A 110 24.56 4.03 0.31
N SER A 111 23.43 4.57 -0.15
CA SER A 111 22.29 3.77 -0.59
C SER A 111 22.43 3.25 -2.02
N LEU A 112 23.35 3.79 -2.83
CA LEU A 112 23.60 3.29 -4.18
C LEU A 112 24.51 2.07 -4.19
N ARG A 113 25.39 1.90 -3.20
CA ARG A 113 26.36 0.79 -3.20
C ARG A 113 25.69 -0.59 -3.27
N PRO A 114 24.66 -0.91 -2.47
CA PRO A 114 23.95 -2.18 -2.60
C PRO A 114 23.30 -2.39 -3.98
N ILE A 115 22.78 -1.31 -4.58
CA ILE A 115 22.17 -1.34 -5.91
C ILE A 115 23.24 -1.57 -6.98
N ASN A 116 24.38 -0.89 -6.87
CA ASN A 116 25.52 -1.06 -7.76
C ASN A 116 26.04 -2.50 -7.73
N ASP A 117 26.29 -3.02 -6.52
CA ASP A 117 26.77 -4.39 -6.33
C ASP A 117 25.76 -5.41 -6.87
N PHE A 118 24.45 -5.14 -6.74
CA PHE A 118 23.40 -5.96 -7.32
C PHE A 118 23.45 -5.94 -8.86
N LEU A 119 23.49 -4.75 -9.47
CA LEU A 119 23.51 -4.58 -10.92
C LEU A 119 24.76 -5.20 -11.56
N LEU A 120 25.94 -5.02 -10.94
CA LEU A 120 27.18 -5.63 -11.42
C LEU A 120 27.16 -7.15 -11.32
N ARG A 121 26.61 -7.72 -10.23
CA ARG A 121 26.52 -9.17 -10.04
C ARG A 121 25.53 -9.85 -10.99
N ARG A 122 24.44 -9.17 -11.35
CA ARG A 122 23.27 -9.76 -12.04
C ARG A 122 23.06 -9.22 -13.45
N ARG A 123 24.04 -8.52 -14.03
CA ARG A 123 23.89 -7.79 -15.29
C ARG A 123 23.33 -8.68 -16.39
N GLY A 124 22.11 -8.36 -16.86
CA GLY A 124 21.41 -9.08 -17.93
C GLY A 124 20.74 -10.41 -17.53
N ALA A 125 20.69 -10.77 -16.25
CA ALA A 125 20.28 -12.10 -15.79
C ALA A 125 19.28 -12.09 -14.60
N PHE A 126 18.36 -11.13 -14.54
CA PHE A 126 17.32 -11.13 -13.51
C PHE A 126 15.90 -11.17 -14.09
N SER A 127 15.05 -12.00 -13.49
CA SER A 127 13.62 -12.00 -13.74
C SER A 127 12.95 -10.83 -13.02
N PRO A 128 11.86 -10.25 -13.58
CA PRO A 128 11.04 -9.27 -12.86
C PRO A 128 10.45 -9.90 -11.58
N VAL A 129 10.61 -9.24 -10.44
CA VAL A 129 10.02 -9.67 -9.15
C VAL A 129 9.29 -8.53 -8.43
N PRO A 130 8.38 -8.81 -7.50
CA PRO A 130 7.76 -7.80 -6.64
C PRO A 130 8.76 -6.91 -5.91
N ILE A 131 8.44 -5.61 -5.78
CA ILE A 131 9.31 -4.60 -5.16
C ILE A 131 9.82 -4.99 -3.77
N LYS A 132 8.96 -5.61 -2.94
CA LYS A 132 9.32 -6.02 -1.58
C LYS A 132 10.34 -7.15 -1.56
N GLU A 133 10.23 -8.10 -2.48
CA GLU A 133 11.20 -9.19 -2.65
C GLU A 133 12.56 -8.64 -3.08
N ARG A 134 12.57 -7.75 -4.09
CA ARG A 134 13.83 -7.12 -4.52
C ARG A 134 14.42 -6.22 -3.43
N SER A 135 13.58 -5.54 -2.67
CA SER A 135 14.03 -4.69 -1.56
C SER A 135 14.72 -5.53 -0.49
N LEU A 136 14.14 -6.68 -0.14
CA LEU A 136 14.73 -7.64 0.80
C LEU A 136 16.05 -8.21 0.27
N GLU A 137 16.13 -8.58 -1.02
CA GLU A 137 17.38 -9.11 -1.61
C GLU A 137 18.51 -8.07 -1.62
N ILE A 138 18.23 -6.82 -1.98
CA ILE A 138 19.26 -5.78 -2.11
C ILE A 138 19.65 -5.22 -0.72
N PHE A 139 18.69 -5.03 0.18
CA PHE A 139 18.89 -4.26 1.41
C PHE A 139 18.67 -5.03 2.71
N GLY A 140 18.12 -6.24 2.67
CA GLY A 140 17.67 -6.94 3.87
C GLY A 140 16.48 -6.27 4.57
N ASP A 141 15.76 -5.38 3.87
CA ASP A 141 14.62 -4.60 4.38
C ASP A 141 13.56 -4.50 3.27
N GLU A 142 12.39 -5.10 3.49
CA GLU A 142 11.34 -5.20 2.47
C GLU A 142 10.71 -3.84 2.12
N LYS A 143 10.88 -2.81 2.96
CA LYS A 143 10.29 -1.47 2.78
C LYS A 143 11.28 -0.45 2.23
N ARG A 144 12.56 -0.81 2.13
CA ARG A 144 13.62 0.13 1.76
C ARG A 144 13.38 0.77 0.39
N LEU A 145 13.04 -0.03 -0.62
CA LEU A 145 12.76 0.47 -1.97
C LEU A 145 11.51 1.35 -2.04
N ASP A 146 10.45 1.01 -1.30
CA ASP A 146 9.24 1.84 -1.22
C ASP A 146 9.58 3.26 -0.72
N ASN A 147 10.39 3.35 0.34
CA ASN A 147 10.86 4.64 0.87
C ASN A 147 11.74 5.40 -0.14
N MET A 148 12.49 4.69 -0.98
CA MET A 148 13.35 5.29 -2.02
C MET A 148 12.57 5.74 -3.26
N CYS A 149 11.27 5.43 -3.36
CA CYS A 149 10.40 5.91 -4.42
C CYS A 149 9.71 7.24 -4.07
N VAL A 150 9.91 7.77 -2.87
CA VAL A 150 9.27 9.01 -2.40
C VAL A 150 10.26 10.18 -2.46
N GLY A 151 9.78 11.33 -2.96
CA GLY A 151 10.58 12.57 -3.08
C GLY A 151 11.74 12.45 -4.08
N ASP A 152 12.78 13.28 -3.93
CA ASP A 152 13.92 13.35 -4.85
C ASP A 152 14.96 12.21 -4.65
N PHE A 153 14.51 11.02 -4.26
CA PHE A 153 15.36 9.83 -4.16
C PHE A 153 15.55 9.15 -5.52
N LEU A 154 16.46 8.17 -5.55
CA LEU A 154 16.89 7.46 -6.77
C LEU A 154 15.71 6.97 -7.64
N PHE A 155 14.70 6.36 -7.02
CA PHE A 155 13.53 5.81 -7.71
C PHE A 155 12.31 6.75 -7.70
N GLY A 156 12.46 7.97 -7.17
CA GLY A 156 11.43 9.01 -7.16
C GLY A 156 11.38 9.86 -8.43
N GLY A 157 12.07 9.45 -9.49
CA GLY A 157 12.05 10.13 -10.79
C GLY A 157 13.35 10.04 -11.59
N ARG A 158 14.48 9.70 -10.95
CA ARG A 158 15.79 9.60 -11.64
C ARG A 158 16.00 8.27 -12.35
N LEU A 159 15.49 7.18 -11.78
CA LEU A 159 15.62 5.83 -12.33
C LEU A 159 14.32 5.05 -12.14
N PRO A 160 13.80 4.35 -13.15
CA PRO A 160 12.65 3.48 -12.95
C PRO A 160 13.06 2.21 -12.20
N ILE A 161 12.18 1.70 -11.34
CA ILE A 161 12.42 0.47 -10.55
C ILE A 161 12.61 -0.78 -11.43
N SER A 162 12.16 -0.74 -12.68
CA SER A 162 12.35 -1.82 -13.65
C SER A 162 13.84 -2.06 -13.97
N VAL A 163 14.72 -1.08 -13.76
CA VAL A 163 16.18 -1.21 -13.97
C VAL A 163 16.80 -2.24 -13.04
N ILE A 164 16.25 -2.42 -11.84
CA ILE A 164 16.66 -3.48 -10.91
C ILE A 164 15.75 -4.71 -11.00
N GLY A 165 14.98 -4.82 -12.08
CA GLY A 165 14.10 -5.97 -12.31
C GLY A 165 13.04 -6.13 -11.27
N CYS A 166 12.46 -5.03 -10.78
CA CYS A 166 11.31 -5.12 -9.93
C CYS A 166 10.13 -4.30 -10.44
N PHE A 167 8.95 -4.71 -10.00
CA PHE A 167 7.68 -4.06 -10.32
C PHE A 167 6.82 -3.97 -9.07
N ARG A 168 5.85 -3.05 -9.08
CA ARG A 168 4.87 -2.93 -7.99
C ARG A 168 3.75 -3.94 -8.23
N VAL A 169 3.45 -4.73 -7.20
CA VAL A 169 2.26 -5.57 -7.17
C VAL A 169 1.15 -4.73 -6.52
N PRO A 170 0.04 -4.45 -7.22
CA PRO A 170 -1.09 -3.78 -6.59
C PRO A 170 -1.70 -4.68 -5.51
N GLN A 171 -2.42 -4.08 -4.57
CA GLN A 171 -3.28 -4.89 -3.69
C GLN A 171 -4.28 -5.68 -4.54
N PRO A 172 -4.55 -6.96 -4.19
CA PRO A 172 -5.59 -7.71 -4.85
C PRO A 172 -6.95 -7.04 -4.62
N LEU A 173 -7.86 -7.18 -5.58
CA LEU A 173 -9.24 -6.74 -5.46
C LEU A 173 -10.10 -7.96 -5.11
N PRO A 174 -10.63 -8.07 -3.88
CA PRO A 174 -11.56 -9.14 -3.54
C PRO A 174 -12.83 -9.03 -4.39
N TYR A 175 -13.31 -10.16 -4.90
CA TYR A 175 -14.52 -10.19 -5.72
C TYR A 175 -15.35 -11.45 -5.48
N ARG A 176 -16.67 -11.34 -5.70
CA ARG A 176 -17.59 -12.48 -5.76
C ARG A 176 -18.13 -12.60 -7.18
N LYS A 177 -17.79 -13.72 -7.85
CA LYS A 177 -18.19 -14.05 -9.21
C LYS A 177 -19.49 -14.87 -9.19
N VAL A 178 -20.35 -14.61 -10.15
CA VAL A 178 -21.52 -15.45 -10.47
C VAL A 178 -21.43 -15.95 -11.91
N ASP A 179 -22.18 -16.99 -12.26
CA ASP A 179 -22.22 -17.50 -13.63
C ASP A 179 -23.08 -16.59 -14.53
N ALA A 180 -22.49 -15.49 -14.97
CA ALA A 180 -23.08 -14.52 -15.88
C ALA A 180 -22.02 -13.87 -16.78
N PRO A 181 -21.25 -14.65 -17.57
CA PRO A 181 -20.14 -14.15 -18.35
C PRO A 181 -20.59 -13.08 -19.38
N GLY A 182 -19.66 -12.21 -19.76
CA GLY A 182 -19.91 -11.14 -20.74
C GLY A 182 -20.66 -9.92 -20.20
N LYS A 183 -21.11 -9.92 -18.94
CA LYS A 183 -21.63 -8.70 -18.27
C LYS A 183 -20.48 -7.89 -17.67
N SER A 184 -20.76 -6.64 -17.28
CA SER A 184 -19.79 -5.81 -16.54
C SER A 184 -19.47 -6.45 -15.18
N VAL A 185 -18.28 -6.16 -14.63
CA VAL A 185 -18.09 -6.22 -13.17
C VAL A 185 -18.60 -4.93 -12.53
N LEU A 186 -19.07 -4.99 -11.29
CA LEU A 186 -19.39 -3.80 -10.49
C LEU A 186 -18.34 -3.63 -9.39
N VAL A 187 -17.59 -2.53 -9.43
CA VAL A 187 -16.72 -2.10 -8.34
C VAL A 187 -17.52 -1.24 -7.37
N VAL A 188 -17.54 -1.61 -6.10
CA VAL A 188 -18.15 -0.81 -5.03
C VAL A 188 -17.12 -0.38 -4.01
N GLU A 189 -17.22 0.86 -3.56
CA GLU A 189 -16.23 1.48 -2.67
C GLU A 189 -16.19 0.87 -1.26
N ASN A 190 -17.35 0.69 -0.62
CA ASN A 190 -17.47 0.25 0.77
C ASN A 190 -17.59 -1.29 0.91
N HIS A 191 -17.02 -1.87 1.97
CA HIS A 191 -17.09 -3.32 2.26
C HIS A 191 -18.49 -3.82 2.66
N ASN A 192 -19.31 -2.99 3.32
CA ASN A 192 -20.70 -3.34 3.65
C ASN A 192 -21.60 -3.29 2.42
N THR A 193 -21.37 -2.31 1.54
CA THR A 193 -22.01 -2.26 0.23
C THR A 193 -21.59 -3.45 -0.63
N TYR A 194 -20.31 -3.82 -0.62
CA TYR A 194 -19.80 -5.04 -1.26
C TYR A 194 -20.56 -6.28 -0.83
N TRP A 195 -20.76 -6.49 0.48
CA TRP A 195 -21.55 -7.61 0.96
C TRP A 195 -22.98 -7.58 0.38
N SER A 196 -23.66 -6.45 0.53
CA SER A 196 -25.07 -6.29 0.13
C SER A 196 -25.27 -6.51 -1.38
N PHE A 197 -24.39 -5.94 -2.21
CA PHE A 197 -24.44 -6.10 -3.65
C PHE A 197 -24.01 -7.49 -4.11
N ALA A 198 -23.05 -8.12 -3.43
CA ALA A 198 -22.66 -9.48 -3.75
C ALA A 198 -23.80 -10.47 -3.49
N GLU A 199 -24.51 -10.35 -2.36
CA GLU A 199 -25.71 -11.16 -2.07
C GLU A 199 -26.82 -10.91 -3.10
N TRP A 200 -27.08 -9.65 -3.44
CA TRP A 200 -28.09 -9.31 -4.45
C TRP A 200 -27.73 -9.81 -5.85
N ASN A 201 -26.44 -9.79 -6.21
CA ASN A 201 -25.98 -10.20 -7.53
C ASN A 201 -26.00 -11.72 -7.71
N GLU A 202 -25.90 -12.53 -6.64
CA GLU A 202 -26.15 -13.98 -6.69
C GLU A 202 -27.54 -14.30 -7.24
N ALA A 203 -28.56 -13.57 -6.80
CA ALA A 203 -29.94 -13.78 -7.24
C ALA A 203 -30.22 -13.17 -8.61
N THR A 204 -29.78 -11.93 -8.85
CA THR A 204 -30.15 -11.16 -10.05
C THR A 204 -29.24 -11.42 -11.24
N ARG A 205 -28.02 -11.90 -11.00
CA ARG A 205 -26.97 -12.09 -12.01
C ARG A 205 -26.77 -10.85 -12.88
N ARG A 206 -26.91 -9.64 -12.31
CA ARG A 206 -26.85 -8.37 -13.07
C ARG A 206 -25.44 -8.07 -13.59
N TYR A 207 -24.44 -8.47 -12.82
CA TYR A 207 -23.02 -8.30 -13.06
C TYR A 207 -22.32 -9.67 -13.07
N THR A 208 -21.22 -9.79 -13.81
CA THR A 208 -20.40 -11.01 -13.80
C THR A 208 -19.75 -11.23 -12.43
N ALA A 209 -19.35 -10.13 -11.79
CA ALA A 209 -18.83 -10.14 -10.43
C ALA A 209 -19.07 -8.78 -9.76
N VAL A 210 -19.12 -8.82 -8.42
CA VAL A 210 -19.03 -7.62 -7.57
C VAL A 210 -17.63 -7.57 -6.97
N ILE A 211 -16.98 -6.42 -7.03
CA ILE A 211 -15.60 -6.18 -6.61
C ILE A 211 -15.60 -5.16 -5.47
N TYR A 212 -14.83 -5.42 -4.41
CA TYR A 212 -14.55 -4.44 -3.37
C TYR A 212 -13.39 -3.52 -3.78
N GLY A 213 -13.67 -2.23 -3.97
CA GLY A 213 -12.71 -1.24 -4.44
C GLY A 213 -11.75 -0.70 -3.38
N GLY A 214 -12.15 -0.70 -2.10
CA GLY A 214 -11.26 -0.30 -1.00
C GLY A 214 -10.94 1.20 -0.93
N GLY A 215 -11.89 2.06 -1.29
CA GLY A 215 -11.74 3.51 -1.20
C GLY A 215 -10.62 4.07 -2.08
N GLU A 216 -9.84 4.98 -1.52
CA GLU A 216 -8.75 5.67 -2.23
C GLU A 216 -7.72 4.75 -2.87
N ASN A 217 -7.51 3.57 -2.29
CA ASN A 217 -6.55 2.60 -2.78
C ASN A 217 -6.91 2.08 -4.18
N PHE A 218 -8.19 2.16 -4.57
CA PHE A 218 -8.65 1.74 -5.89
C PHE A 218 -7.83 2.38 -7.02
N ARG A 219 -7.38 3.63 -6.86
CA ARG A 219 -6.55 4.38 -7.83
C ARG A 219 -5.28 3.63 -8.27
N LEU A 220 -4.79 2.69 -7.45
CA LEU A 220 -3.56 1.93 -7.68
C LEU A 220 -3.80 0.50 -8.16
N THR A 221 -5.05 0.13 -8.48
CA THR A 221 -5.45 -1.27 -8.69
C THR A 221 -5.64 -1.67 -10.16
N GLY A 222 -5.19 -0.87 -11.13
CA GLY A 222 -5.44 -1.11 -12.57
C GLY A 222 -5.07 -2.52 -13.07
N ARG A 223 -3.92 -3.05 -12.62
CA ARG A 223 -3.52 -4.44 -12.91
C ARG A 223 -4.43 -5.49 -12.27
N ALA A 224 -4.86 -5.27 -11.02
CA ALA A 224 -5.78 -6.16 -10.33
C ALA A 224 -7.17 -6.15 -10.99
N LEU A 225 -7.66 -4.99 -11.44
CA LEU A 225 -8.92 -4.90 -12.18
C LEU A 225 -8.85 -5.66 -13.51
N ARG A 226 -7.75 -5.49 -14.26
CA ARG A 226 -7.51 -6.24 -15.50
C ARG A 226 -7.55 -7.74 -15.29
N GLN A 227 -6.87 -8.23 -14.25
CA GLN A 227 -6.88 -9.63 -13.88
C GLN A 227 -8.29 -10.10 -13.51
N ALA A 228 -9.02 -9.37 -12.67
CA ALA A 228 -10.38 -9.72 -12.28
C ALA A 228 -11.32 -9.80 -13.50
N ILE A 229 -11.24 -8.85 -14.45
CA ILE A 229 -12.04 -8.89 -15.69
C ILE A 229 -11.73 -10.16 -16.50
N GLN A 230 -10.45 -10.51 -16.64
CA GLN A 230 -10.02 -11.70 -17.38
C GLN A 230 -10.48 -13.00 -16.72
N GLU A 231 -10.30 -13.15 -15.40
CA GLU A 231 -10.68 -14.35 -14.63
C GLU A 231 -12.20 -14.54 -14.55
N THR A 232 -12.95 -13.43 -14.51
CA THR A 232 -14.41 -13.46 -14.46
C THR A 232 -15.04 -13.63 -15.84
N GLY A 233 -14.35 -13.24 -16.91
CA GLY A 233 -14.90 -13.21 -18.27
C GLY A 233 -15.86 -12.02 -18.48
N ALA A 234 -15.66 -10.94 -17.72
CA ALA A 234 -16.47 -9.72 -17.85
C ALA A 234 -16.11 -8.93 -19.11
N SER A 235 -17.06 -8.16 -19.63
CA SER A 235 -16.84 -7.33 -20.83
C SER A 235 -16.33 -5.92 -20.52
N SER A 236 -16.62 -5.41 -19.33
CA SER A 236 -16.29 -4.06 -18.89
C SER A 236 -16.34 -3.95 -17.36
N ALA A 237 -16.06 -2.76 -16.82
CA ALA A 237 -16.19 -2.47 -15.40
C ALA A 237 -17.01 -1.20 -15.15
N GLU A 238 -17.96 -1.30 -14.22
CA GLU A 238 -18.72 -0.18 -13.70
C GLU A 238 -18.26 0.14 -12.27
N TYR A 239 -18.31 1.41 -11.86
CA TYR A 239 -17.97 1.84 -10.50
C TYR A 239 -19.17 2.53 -9.84
N PHE A 240 -19.40 2.20 -8.57
CA PHE A 240 -20.40 2.81 -7.71
C PHE A 240 -19.76 3.16 -6.36
N GLY A 241 -19.97 4.38 -5.89
CA GLY A 241 -19.37 4.91 -4.66
C GLY A 241 -20.17 6.10 -4.15
N ASP A 242 -19.61 6.81 -3.18
CA ASP A 242 -20.26 7.94 -2.54
C ASP A 242 -20.47 9.10 -3.52
N LEU A 243 -21.58 9.82 -3.35
CA LEU A 243 -21.88 11.05 -4.09
C LEU A 243 -21.34 12.27 -3.34
N ASP A 244 -20.02 12.27 -3.13
CA ASP A 244 -19.24 13.41 -2.65
C ASP A 244 -18.05 13.68 -3.59
N PRO A 245 -17.38 14.84 -3.49
CA PRO A 245 -16.26 15.17 -4.39
C PRO A 245 -15.12 14.14 -4.34
N LYS A 246 -14.89 13.50 -3.19
CA LYS A 246 -13.83 12.50 -3.04
C LYS A 246 -14.23 11.18 -3.69
N GLY A 247 -15.44 10.68 -3.44
CA GLY A 247 -16.00 9.47 -4.04
C GLY A 247 -16.00 9.54 -5.57
N LEU A 248 -16.29 10.71 -6.15
CA LEU A 248 -16.19 10.92 -7.60
C LEU A 248 -14.75 11.06 -8.12
N SER A 249 -13.83 11.63 -7.32
CA SER A 249 -12.43 11.75 -7.73
C SER A 249 -11.74 10.39 -7.87
N ILE A 250 -12.09 9.40 -7.05
CA ILE A 250 -11.43 8.08 -7.04
C ILE A 250 -11.47 7.39 -8.41
N PRO A 251 -12.63 7.15 -9.05
CA PRO A 251 -12.67 6.48 -10.34
C PRO A 251 -12.19 7.37 -11.50
N VAL A 252 -12.33 8.70 -11.37
CA VAL A 252 -11.79 9.66 -12.34
C VAL A 252 -10.26 9.62 -12.34
N ASP A 253 -9.64 9.68 -11.17
CA ASP A 253 -8.19 9.60 -11.01
C ASP A 253 -7.66 8.23 -11.45
N PHE A 254 -8.38 7.15 -11.12
CA PHE A 254 -8.08 5.80 -11.61
C PHE A 254 -8.02 5.78 -13.15
N ASN A 255 -9.06 6.27 -13.82
CA ASN A 255 -9.09 6.28 -15.29
C ASN A 255 -7.97 7.13 -15.91
N ARG A 256 -7.49 8.16 -15.21
CA ARG A 256 -6.34 8.97 -15.66
C ARG A 256 -5.00 8.29 -15.40
N SER A 257 -4.90 7.46 -14.36
CA SER A 257 -3.64 6.84 -13.92
C SER A 257 -3.36 5.48 -14.54
N VAL A 258 -4.36 4.80 -15.08
CA VAL A 258 -4.19 3.47 -15.69
C VAL A 258 -3.30 3.51 -16.94
N GLU A 259 -2.47 2.47 -17.07
CA GLU A 259 -1.59 2.28 -18.23
C GLU A 259 -2.42 2.18 -19.54
N PRO A 260 -1.93 2.71 -20.68
CA PRO A 260 -2.61 2.56 -21.97
C PRO A 260 -2.94 1.09 -22.29
N GLY A 261 -4.20 0.84 -22.68
CA GLY A 261 -4.69 -0.52 -22.98
C GLY A 261 -5.16 -1.32 -21.75
N TYR A 262 -5.11 -0.75 -20.55
CA TYR A 262 -5.77 -1.31 -19.38
C TYR A 262 -7.25 -0.91 -19.32
N PRO A 263 -8.10 -1.71 -18.66
CA PRO A 263 -9.51 -1.38 -18.52
C PRO A 263 -9.69 -0.11 -17.68
N THR A 264 -10.60 0.74 -18.12
CA THR A 264 -11.17 1.86 -17.36
C THR A 264 -12.50 1.44 -16.73
N VAL A 265 -13.00 2.26 -15.80
CA VAL A 265 -14.34 2.11 -15.23
C VAL A 265 -15.28 3.18 -15.75
N SER A 266 -16.55 2.82 -15.98
CA SER A 266 -17.64 3.78 -16.22
C SER A 266 -18.53 3.93 -14.99
N ALA A 267 -19.24 5.05 -14.86
CA ALA A 267 -20.22 5.21 -13.80
C ALA A 267 -21.36 4.17 -13.93
N ALA A 268 -21.72 3.52 -12.81
CA ALA A 268 -22.92 2.68 -12.73
C ALA A 268 -24.18 3.57 -12.71
N LEU A 269 -24.51 4.19 -13.85
CA LEU A 269 -25.53 5.25 -13.95
C LEU A 269 -26.89 4.88 -13.36
N PRO A 270 -27.43 3.64 -13.51
CA PRO A 270 -28.68 3.27 -12.85
C PRO A 270 -28.62 3.38 -11.33
N LEU A 271 -27.49 3.00 -10.71
CA LEU A 271 -27.29 3.05 -9.26
C LEU A 271 -27.17 4.49 -8.77
N TYR A 272 -26.39 5.31 -9.46
CA TYR A 272 -26.25 6.74 -9.14
C TYR A 272 -27.56 7.51 -9.32
N ARG A 273 -28.34 7.21 -10.36
CA ARG A 273 -29.66 7.81 -10.56
C ARG A 273 -30.61 7.46 -9.42
N TRP A 274 -30.61 6.20 -8.99
CA TRP A 274 -31.40 5.77 -7.84
C TRP A 274 -30.97 6.52 -6.57
N LEU A 275 -29.65 6.61 -6.33
CA LEU A 275 -29.10 7.24 -5.14
C LEU A 275 -29.44 8.73 -5.09
N LEU A 276 -29.34 9.47 -6.20
CA LEU A 276 -29.75 10.89 -6.26
C LEU A 276 -31.24 11.10 -5.98
N ALA A 277 -32.09 10.16 -6.40
CA ALA A 277 -33.54 10.26 -6.25
C ALA A 277 -34.03 9.85 -4.86
N ASN A 278 -33.43 8.82 -4.25
CA ASN A 278 -33.96 8.15 -3.06
C ASN A 278 -32.97 8.12 -1.88
N GLY A 279 -31.72 8.53 -2.09
CA GLY A 279 -30.67 8.46 -1.08
C GLY A 279 -30.88 9.44 0.06
N VAL A 280 -30.32 9.10 1.22
CA VAL A 280 -30.34 9.96 2.40
C VAL A 280 -29.29 11.06 2.24
N ARG A 281 -29.72 12.32 2.23
CA ARG A 281 -28.80 13.46 2.20
C ARG A 281 -28.23 13.70 3.59
N ARG A 282 -26.92 13.92 3.67
CA ARG A 282 -26.19 14.19 4.92
C ARG A 282 -25.39 15.48 4.78
N GLU A 283 -25.24 16.21 5.87
CA GLU A 283 -24.39 17.40 5.89
C GLU A 283 -22.92 17.00 5.76
N LYS A 284 -22.20 17.75 4.93
CA LYS A 284 -20.74 17.72 4.72
C LYS A 284 -20.35 19.05 4.07
N PRO A 285 -20.14 20.12 4.87
CA PRO A 285 -19.92 21.46 4.35
C PRO A 285 -18.75 21.57 3.37
N GLU A 286 -17.75 20.69 3.48
CA GLU A 286 -16.60 20.65 2.56
C GLU A 286 -17.03 20.28 1.12
N CYS A 287 -18.23 19.72 0.92
CA CYS A 287 -18.75 19.48 -0.42
C CYS A 287 -19.04 20.79 -1.18
N ALA A 288 -19.29 21.91 -0.51
CA ALA A 288 -19.59 23.18 -1.16
C ALA A 288 -18.38 23.77 -1.93
N THR A 289 -17.16 23.29 -1.65
CA THR A 289 -15.93 23.71 -2.34
C THR A 289 -15.49 22.73 -3.43
N TYR A 290 -16.45 22.01 -4.03
CA TYR A 290 -16.18 21.04 -5.09
C TYR A 290 -15.51 21.66 -6.33
N VAL A 291 -14.78 20.82 -7.06
CA VAL A 291 -14.15 21.22 -8.33
C VAL A 291 -15.19 21.22 -9.45
N ALA A 292 -15.36 22.37 -10.09
CA ALA A 292 -16.29 22.52 -11.22
C ALA A 292 -16.01 21.50 -12.33
N GLY A 293 -17.07 20.89 -12.87
CA GLY A 293 -16.97 19.90 -13.95
C GLY A 293 -16.60 18.48 -13.50
N LEU A 294 -16.24 18.26 -12.22
CA LEU A 294 -15.96 16.91 -11.70
C LEU A 294 -17.18 15.99 -11.84
N ALA A 295 -18.36 16.46 -11.45
CA ALA A 295 -19.59 15.69 -11.54
C ALA A 295 -19.96 15.39 -13.00
N ALA A 296 -19.83 16.38 -13.89
CA ALA A 296 -20.10 16.23 -15.32
C ALA A 296 -19.14 15.23 -15.99
N ALA A 297 -17.86 15.27 -15.62
CA ALA A 297 -16.85 14.35 -16.16
C ALA A 297 -17.11 12.88 -15.78
N TRP A 298 -17.77 12.62 -14.65
CA TRP A 298 -18.03 11.27 -14.18
C TRP A 298 -19.45 10.76 -14.48
N LEU A 299 -20.48 11.57 -14.20
CA LEU A 299 -21.88 11.16 -14.26
C LEU A 299 -22.62 11.66 -15.52
N GLY A 300 -21.97 12.51 -16.32
CA GLY A 300 -22.61 13.23 -17.43
C GLY A 300 -23.47 14.42 -16.96
N ALA A 301 -23.83 15.29 -17.90
CA ALA A 301 -24.44 16.59 -17.62
C ALA A 301 -25.76 16.51 -16.82
N GLU A 302 -26.62 15.54 -17.13
CA GLU A 302 -27.95 15.44 -16.50
C GLU A 302 -27.88 15.13 -14.99
N LEU A 303 -27.06 14.15 -14.61
CA LEU A 303 -26.90 13.78 -13.19
C LEU A 303 -25.98 14.77 -12.47
N ALA A 304 -25.01 15.37 -13.16
CA ALA A 304 -24.13 16.37 -12.59
C ALA A 304 -24.89 17.58 -12.06
N ALA A 305 -25.81 18.14 -12.83
CA ALA A 305 -26.60 19.30 -12.38
C ALA A 305 -27.37 19.01 -11.08
N LYS A 306 -27.91 17.79 -10.93
CA LYS A 306 -28.61 17.36 -9.72
C LYS A 306 -27.65 17.22 -8.54
N LEU A 307 -26.47 16.64 -8.77
CA LEU A 307 -25.46 16.45 -7.73
C LEU A 307 -24.81 17.75 -7.27
N GLU A 308 -24.48 18.65 -8.20
CA GLU A 308 -23.87 19.94 -7.91
C GLU A 308 -24.80 20.83 -7.08
N ALA A 309 -26.12 20.71 -7.26
CA ALA A 309 -27.10 21.36 -6.38
C ALA A 309 -27.06 20.81 -4.94
N VAL A 310 -26.84 19.50 -4.77
CA VAL A 310 -26.66 18.88 -3.45
C VAL A 310 -25.35 19.35 -2.81
N TRP A 311 -24.25 19.34 -3.55
CA TRP A 311 -22.95 19.78 -3.05
C TRP A 311 -22.91 21.27 -2.69
N SER A 312 -23.53 22.12 -3.50
CA SER A 312 -23.62 23.56 -3.24
C SER A 312 -24.38 23.88 -1.95
N ALA A 313 -25.27 22.98 -1.51
CA ALA A 313 -25.95 23.07 -0.22
C ALA A 313 -25.11 22.52 0.96
N GLY A 314 -23.85 22.13 0.73
CA GLY A 314 -23.01 21.49 1.76
C GLY A 314 -23.49 20.10 2.14
N MET A 315 -24.10 19.37 1.19
CA MET A 315 -24.66 18.04 1.42
C MET A 315 -23.97 17.00 0.53
N TRP A 316 -24.12 15.73 0.89
CA TRP A 316 -23.70 14.58 0.09
C TRP A 316 -24.65 13.40 0.27
N LEU A 317 -24.48 12.34 -0.53
CA LEU A 317 -25.23 11.09 -0.37
C LEU A 317 -24.28 9.90 -0.19
N PRO A 318 -24.39 9.15 0.92
CA PRO A 318 -23.60 7.94 1.16
C PRO A 318 -24.09 6.79 0.30
N GLN A 319 -23.14 5.97 -0.18
CA GLN A 319 -23.39 4.78 -0.98
C GLN A 319 -24.34 3.80 -0.28
N GLU A 320 -24.25 3.68 1.05
CA GLU A 320 -24.99 2.73 1.87
C GLU A 320 -26.50 2.98 1.87
N ALA A 321 -26.97 4.15 1.40
CA ALA A 321 -28.40 4.39 1.25
C ALA A 321 -29.06 3.44 0.23
N LEU A 322 -28.29 2.90 -0.73
CA LEU A 322 -28.72 1.79 -1.57
C LEU A 322 -28.28 0.45 -0.94
N GLY A 323 -28.92 0.11 0.18
CA GLY A 323 -28.58 -1.06 0.98
C GLY A 323 -29.38 -2.31 0.65
N THR A 324 -29.19 -3.36 1.46
CA THR A 324 -29.83 -4.68 1.30
C THR A 324 -31.34 -4.61 1.15
N GLU A 325 -32.03 -3.78 1.94
CA GLU A 325 -33.50 -3.69 1.90
C GLU A 325 -33.99 -3.11 0.57
N GLN A 326 -33.33 -2.06 0.08
CA GLN A 326 -33.66 -1.41 -1.19
C GLN A 326 -33.34 -2.33 -2.37
N LEU A 327 -32.22 -3.06 -2.30
CA LEU A 327 -31.84 -4.07 -3.30
C LEU A 327 -32.87 -5.22 -3.37
N ARG A 328 -33.37 -5.70 -2.22
CA ARG A 328 -34.40 -6.75 -2.15
C ARG A 328 -35.78 -6.30 -2.63
N ALA A 329 -36.09 -5.01 -2.47
CA ALA A 329 -37.33 -4.42 -2.96
C ALA A 329 -37.32 -4.17 -4.48
N ASP A 330 -36.32 -4.68 -5.21
CA ASP A 330 -36.11 -4.45 -6.65
C ASP A 330 -36.13 -2.96 -7.02
N ALA A 331 -35.61 -2.10 -6.13
CA ALA A 331 -35.69 -0.65 -6.30
C ALA A 331 -34.94 -0.11 -7.54
N ILE A 332 -34.08 -0.95 -8.14
CA ILE A 332 -33.29 -0.66 -9.36
C ILE A 332 -34.00 -1.22 -10.62
N GLY A 333 -35.18 -1.83 -10.47
CA GLY A 333 -36.01 -2.30 -11.59
C GLY A 333 -35.50 -3.54 -12.32
N VAL A 334 -34.71 -4.38 -11.66
CA VAL A 334 -34.14 -5.61 -12.25
C VAL A 334 -34.94 -6.81 -11.79
N ARG A 335 -35.94 -7.25 -12.56
CA ARG A 335 -36.62 -8.52 -12.28
C ARG A 335 -35.58 -9.65 -12.29
N ALA A 336 -35.49 -10.41 -11.21
CA ALA A 336 -34.77 -11.67 -11.21
C ALA A 336 -35.33 -12.57 -12.33
N ALA A 337 -34.45 -13.15 -13.16
CA ALA A 337 -34.88 -14.24 -14.02
C ALA A 337 -35.43 -15.35 -13.11
N PRO A 338 -36.61 -15.94 -13.39
CA PRO A 338 -37.13 -17.02 -12.56
C PRO A 338 -36.07 -18.11 -12.53
N GLY A 339 -35.51 -18.35 -11.34
CA GLY A 339 -34.69 -19.53 -11.11
C GLY A 339 -35.59 -20.73 -11.38
N GLY A 340 -35.28 -21.48 -12.43
CA GLY A 340 -35.89 -22.78 -12.68
C GLY A 340 -35.59 -23.68 -11.49
N LEU A 341 -36.55 -23.81 -10.59
CA LEU A 341 -36.82 -25.08 -9.96
C LEU A 341 -37.58 -25.89 -11.02
N ASP A 342 -36.94 -26.90 -11.59
CA ASP A 342 -37.55 -28.12 -12.11
C ASP A 342 -36.42 -29.05 -12.60
N GLY A 343 -36.22 -30.18 -11.90
CA GLY A 343 -35.31 -31.27 -12.29
C GLY A 343 -34.48 -31.82 -11.15
#